data_AF-A0A847RZA3-F1
#
_entry.id   AF-A0A847RZA3-F1
#
_cell.length_a   1.000
_cell.length_b   1.000
_cell.length_c   1.000
_cell.angle_alpha   90.00
_cell.angle_beta   90.00
_cell.angle_gamma   90.00
#
_symmetry.space_group_name_H-M   'P 1'
#
loop_
_entity.id
_entity.type
_entity.pdbx_description
1 polymer ?
#
loop_
_entity_poly.entity_id
_entity_poly.type
_entity_poly.pdbx_seq_one_letter_code
_entity_poly.pdbx_strand_id
1 'polypeptide(L)'
;MKKQNPLTSATRKVAFGAAAIVVLAGATILTGCKKEEKTQPDVAGIERPSKAVTETYQSGTHNGFFWSLWQSDGATGTVNYANGPGGNYSVNWNGFNGNFTCGKGYSAGSPSYKIGYNLGTYSNSGGGTFGWYGWSRNPYYEYYVNETWGAVSPHTGTYLGTFESDGAGYNVWTRWMTGKNIDGGDGFRQIYSSRVNKVSTGQNHVITFANHYNKWSSLGYTLGQLNIPAIMVSETWGSNTNGNINCTIWMQ
;
A
#
# COMPACT_ATOMS: atom_id res chain seq x y z
N MET A 1 19.08 1.89 -48.28
CA MET A 1 19.02 2.31 -46.86
C MET A 1 17.59 2.72 -46.54
N LYS A 2 16.80 1.85 -45.90
CA LYS A 2 15.46 2.18 -45.38
C LYS A 2 15.60 2.41 -43.87
N LYS A 3 15.33 3.64 -43.43
CA LYS A 3 15.33 4.03 -42.01
C LYS A 3 14.18 3.32 -41.29
N GLN A 4 14.51 2.55 -40.26
CA GLN A 4 13.54 2.04 -39.29
C GLN A 4 13.23 3.15 -38.28
N ASN A 5 11.94 3.46 -38.11
CA ASN A 5 11.46 4.29 -37.01
C ASN A 5 11.47 3.46 -35.71
N PRO A 6 11.98 3.98 -34.59
CA PRO A 6 11.89 3.29 -33.32
C PRO A 6 10.47 3.38 -32.76
N LEU A 7 9.98 2.23 -32.30
CA LEU A 7 8.74 2.05 -31.57
C LEU A 7 8.72 2.95 -30.32
N THR A 8 7.69 3.78 -30.22
CA THR A 8 7.34 4.53 -29.00
C THR A 8 7.00 3.56 -27.88
N SER A 9 7.89 3.44 -26.89
CA SER A 9 7.58 2.82 -25.60
C SER A 9 6.60 3.72 -24.83
N ALA A 10 5.31 3.40 -24.89
CA ALA A 10 4.33 3.95 -23.97
C ALA A 10 4.55 3.32 -22.58
N THR A 11 5.44 3.91 -21.78
CA THR A 11 5.62 3.53 -20.38
C THR A 11 4.38 3.99 -19.60
N ARG A 12 3.38 3.11 -19.45
CA ARG A 12 2.22 3.34 -18.58
C ARG A 12 2.76 3.45 -17.14
N LYS A 13 2.64 4.63 -16.54
CA LYS A 13 3.05 4.87 -15.15
C LYS A 13 2.26 3.92 -14.25
N VAL A 14 2.95 3.04 -13.54
CA VAL A 14 2.36 2.14 -12.54
C VAL A 14 2.22 2.95 -11.26
N ALA A 15 0.99 3.24 -10.81
CA ALA A 15 0.75 3.95 -9.55
C ALA A 15 0.56 2.94 -8.40
N PHE A 16 1.27 3.15 -7.28
CA PHE A 16 1.08 2.38 -6.04
C PHE A 16 0.03 3.09 -5.17
N GLY A 17 -1.23 3.01 -5.57
CA GLY A 17 -2.34 3.45 -4.71
C GLY A 17 -2.69 2.36 -3.72
N ALA A 18 -2.55 2.62 -2.42
CA ALA A 18 -3.20 1.77 -1.41
C ALA A 18 -4.70 2.00 -1.51
N ALA A 19 -5.49 0.94 -1.66
CA ALA A 19 -6.93 1.10 -1.66
C ALA A 19 -7.40 1.71 -0.33
N ALA A 20 -8.06 2.86 -0.42
CA ALA A 20 -8.64 3.57 0.70
C ALA A 20 -9.49 2.60 1.54
N ILE A 21 -9.13 2.42 2.81
CA ILE A 21 -9.98 1.74 3.78
C ILE A 21 -11.15 2.69 4.07
N VAL A 22 -12.26 2.50 3.37
CA VAL A 22 -13.51 3.23 3.64
C VAL A 22 -14.11 2.66 4.92
N VAL A 23 -13.94 3.36 6.04
CA VAL A 23 -14.67 3.07 7.28
C VAL A 23 -16.04 3.75 7.18
N LEU A 24 -17.10 2.98 6.95
CA LEU A 24 -18.47 3.47 7.11
C LEU A 24 -18.74 3.64 8.63
N ALA A 25 -18.75 4.88 9.11
CA ALA A 25 -19.30 5.19 10.42
C ALA A 25 -20.84 5.10 10.35
N GLY A 26 -21.40 3.96 10.72
CA GLY A 26 -22.85 3.79 10.86
C GLY A 26 -23.33 4.41 12.16
N ALA A 27 -24.06 5.53 12.07
CA ALA A 27 -24.84 6.06 13.18
C ALA A 27 -26.27 5.49 13.10
N THR A 28 -26.64 4.69 14.10
CA THR A 28 -28.03 4.30 14.37
C THR A 28 -28.82 5.49 14.92
N ILE A 29 -29.97 5.80 14.32
CA ILE A 29 -31.08 6.44 15.01
C ILE A 29 -32.37 5.71 14.63
N LEU A 30 -33.12 5.29 15.65
CA LEU A 30 -34.41 4.63 15.58
C LEU A 30 -35.55 5.65 15.36
N THR A 31 -36.69 5.09 14.92
CA THR A 31 -38.09 5.50 15.13
C THR A 31 -38.80 6.28 14.01
N GLY A 32 -39.91 5.71 13.52
CA GLY A 32 -41.06 6.48 13.05
C GLY A 32 -41.76 5.95 11.79
N CYS A 33 -42.78 5.11 11.94
CA CYS A 33 -43.76 4.78 10.89
C CYS A 33 -44.60 6.02 10.49
N LYS A 34 -44.80 6.25 9.18
CA LYS A 34 -46.12 6.41 8.53
C LYS A 34 -46.01 6.48 7.01
N LYS A 35 -47.01 5.89 6.36
CA LYS A 35 -47.24 5.70 4.92
C LYS A 35 -47.99 6.92 4.39
N GLU A 36 -47.61 7.46 3.22
CA GLU A 36 -48.50 7.79 2.09
C GLU A 36 -47.74 8.43 0.92
N GLU A 37 -48.24 8.13 -0.27
CA GLU A 37 -47.68 8.32 -1.61
C GLU A 37 -48.38 9.52 -2.28
N LYS A 38 -47.63 10.48 -2.86
CA LYS A 38 -47.96 11.11 -4.16
C LYS A 38 -47.01 12.22 -4.64
N THR A 39 -46.68 12.09 -5.94
CA THR A 39 -46.35 13.11 -6.96
C THR A 39 -44.98 13.80 -6.95
N GLN A 40 -44.20 13.42 -7.96
CA GLN A 40 -43.02 14.11 -8.49
C GLN A 40 -43.39 15.45 -9.15
N PRO A 41 -42.52 16.47 -9.01
CA PRO A 41 -42.23 17.34 -10.14
C PRO A 41 -40.76 17.15 -10.56
N ASP A 42 -40.60 17.16 -11.88
CA ASP A 42 -39.35 17.14 -12.62
C ASP A 42 -38.53 18.40 -12.29
N VAL A 43 -37.30 18.25 -11.81
CA VAL A 43 -36.36 19.37 -11.65
C VAL A 43 -34.98 18.94 -12.13
N ALA A 44 -34.66 19.50 -13.30
CA ALA A 44 -33.37 19.65 -13.95
C ALA A 44 -32.15 19.17 -13.15
N GLY A 45 -31.43 18.22 -13.74
CA GLY A 45 -30.12 17.77 -13.28
C GLY A 45 -29.15 18.93 -13.13
N ILE A 46 -28.84 19.26 -11.88
CA ILE A 46 -27.61 19.96 -11.55
C ILE A 46 -26.53 18.87 -11.59
N GLU A 47 -25.88 18.70 -12.74
CA GLU A 47 -24.57 18.05 -12.78
C GLU A 47 -23.65 18.85 -11.86
N ARG A 48 -23.43 18.34 -10.65
CA ARG A 48 -22.32 18.80 -9.81
C ARG A 48 -21.08 18.52 -10.63
N PRO A 49 -20.23 19.52 -10.92
CA PRO A 49 -18.98 19.24 -11.62
C PRO A 49 -18.22 18.24 -10.77
N SER A 50 -17.92 17.07 -11.35
CA SER A 50 -17.01 16.11 -10.76
C SER A 50 -15.68 16.83 -10.61
N LYS A 51 -15.39 17.25 -9.37
CA LYS A 51 -14.12 17.87 -9.03
C LYS A 51 -13.05 16.86 -9.46
N ALA A 52 -12.19 17.25 -10.38
CA ALA A 52 -11.10 16.39 -10.85
C ALA A 52 -10.29 15.93 -9.63
N VAL A 53 -10.48 14.65 -9.31
CA VAL A 53 -9.84 13.88 -8.26
C VAL A 53 -8.36 13.78 -8.66
N THR A 54 -7.48 14.50 -7.97
CA THR A 54 -6.05 14.59 -8.33
C THR A 54 -5.21 13.81 -7.33
N GLU A 55 -5.07 12.51 -7.58
CA GLU A 55 -4.12 11.67 -6.85
C GLU A 55 -2.73 12.14 -7.22
N THR A 56 -1.82 12.23 -6.25
CA THR A 56 -0.42 12.52 -6.57
C THR A 56 0.37 11.23 -6.55
N TYR A 57 1.01 10.92 -7.68
CA TYR A 57 1.93 9.80 -7.80
C TYR A 57 3.26 10.28 -8.36
N GLN A 58 4.33 10.03 -7.62
CA GLN A 58 5.70 10.33 -7.99
C GLN A 58 6.53 9.06 -7.86
N SER A 59 7.44 8.83 -8.79
CA SER A 59 8.38 7.71 -8.73
C SER A 59 9.61 7.96 -9.59
N GLY A 60 10.62 7.12 -9.39
CA GLY A 60 11.84 7.14 -10.19
C GLY A 60 12.87 6.16 -9.66
N THR A 61 14.13 6.41 -10.02
CA THR A 61 15.28 5.68 -9.51
C THR A 61 16.22 6.64 -8.80
N HIS A 62 16.77 6.22 -7.66
CA HIS A 62 17.75 6.99 -6.91
C HIS A 62 18.79 6.05 -6.31
N ASN A 63 20.08 6.25 -6.65
CA ASN A 63 21.19 5.39 -6.22
C ASN A 63 20.96 3.90 -6.48
N GLY A 64 20.35 3.56 -7.63
CA GLY A 64 20.10 2.17 -8.03
C GLY A 64 18.82 1.54 -7.46
N PHE A 65 18.06 2.27 -6.63
CA PHE A 65 16.79 1.78 -6.07
C PHE A 65 15.60 2.47 -6.75
N PHE A 66 14.55 1.71 -7.04
CA PHE A 66 13.25 2.27 -7.37
C PHE A 66 12.69 2.99 -6.14
N TRP A 67 11.95 4.08 -6.33
CA TRP A 67 11.21 4.73 -5.26
C TRP A 67 9.85 5.19 -5.75
N SER A 68 8.89 5.30 -4.82
CA SER A 68 7.61 5.94 -5.09
C SER A 68 7.08 6.70 -3.88
N LEU A 69 6.24 7.69 -4.15
CA LEU A 69 5.37 8.39 -3.22
C LEU A 69 3.99 8.52 -3.89
N TRP A 70 2.95 8.01 -3.23
CA TRP A 70 1.56 8.20 -3.59
C TRP A 70 0.82 8.89 -2.45
N GLN A 71 -0.09 9.81 -2.77
CA GLN A 71 -1.01 10.40 -1.80
C GLN A 71 -2.44 10.38 -2.34
N SER A 72 -3.39 10.10 -1.46
CA SER A 72 -4.81 10.08 -1.77
C SER A 72 -5.33 11.46 -2.17
N ASP A 73 -6.42 11.45 -2.91
CA ASP A 73 -7.14 12.67 -3.27
C ASP A 73 -7.60 13.49 -2.08
N GLY A 74 -7.53 14.82 -2.26
CA GLY A 74 -7.95 15.76 -1.24
C GLY A 74 -7.12 15.70 0.04
N ALA A 75 -5.96 15.01 0.01
CA ALA A 75 -5.06 14.99 1.14
C ALA A 75 -4.59 16.42 1.47
N THR A 76 -4.48 16.71 2.76
CA THR A 76 -4.02 18.00 3.28
C THR A 76 -2.98 17.79 4.37
N GLY A 77 -2.29 18.86 4.76
CA GLY A 77 -1.14 18.78 5.65
C GLY A 77 0.15 18.55 4.88
N THR A 78 1.20 18.13 5.58
CA THR A 78 2.55 18.01 5.01
C THR A 78 3.02 16.57 4.99
N VAL A 79 3.66 16.17 3.88
CA VAL A 79 4.39 14.89 3.75
C VAL A 79 5.71 15.21 3.05
N ASN A 80 6.80 15.09 3.79
CA ASN A 80 8.15 15.39 3.33
C ASN A 80 8.90 14.07 3.13
N TYR A 81 8.83 13.52 1.92
CA TYR A 81 9.61 12.36 1.50
C TYR A 81 10.99 12.77 1.00
N ALA A 82 12.03 12.04 1.38
CA ALA A 82 13.39 12.24 0.90
C ALA A 82 14.08 10.93 0.56
N ASN A 83 14.76 10.92 -0.59
CA ASN A 83 15.68 9.85 -0.95
C ASN A 83 17.06 10.12 -0.34
N GLY A 84 17.53 9.21 0.51
CA GLY A 84 18.89 9.23 1.07
C GLY A 84 19.91 8.43 0.22
N PRO A 85 21.16 8.31 0.70
CA PRO A 85 22.20 7.51 0.05
C PRO A 85 21.81 6.02 -0.05
N GLY A 86 22.25 5.35 -1.12
CA GLY A 86 21.93 3.94 -1.36
C GLY A 86 20.42 3.65 -1.24
N GLY A 87 20.06 2.62 -0.48
CA GLY A 87 18.67 2.23 -0.20
C GLY A 87 17.99 3.01 0.92
N ASN A 88 18.58 4.10 1.43
CA ASN A 88 17.95 4.92 2.47
C ASN A 88 16.82 5.79 1.90
N TYR A 89 15.71 5.87 2.62
CA TYR A 89 14.69 6.89 2.44
C TYR A 89 14.17 7.34 3.81
N SER A 90 13.58 8.53 3.84
CA SER A 90 12.86 9.03 5.00
C SER A 90 11.56 9.70 4.58
N VAL A 91 10.61 9.71 5.51
CA VAL A 91 9.38 10.47 5.40
C VAL A 91 9.05 11.05 6.76
N ASN A 92 8.72 12.33 6.81
CA ASN A 92 8.08 12.95 7.97
C ASN A 92 6.80 13.63 7.52
N TRP A 93 5.79 13.62 8.38
CA TRP A 93 4.52 14.26 8.11
C TRP A 93 3.97 14.88 9.38
N ASN A 94 3.23 15.97 9.20
CA ASN A 94 2.65 16.75 10.30
C ASN A 94 1.30 17.31 9.87
N GLY A 95 0.32 17.17 10.76
CA GLY A 95 -1.07 17.57 10.53
C GLY A 95 -1.69 16.95 9.28
N PHE A 96 -1.28 15.72 8.91
CA PHE A 96 -1.70 15.10 7.66
C PHE A 96 -3.12 14.54 7.76
N ASN A 97 -3.95 14.83 6.76
CA ASN A 97 -5.28 14.24 6.61
C ASN A 97 -5.33 13.55 5.24
N GLY A 98 -5.48 12.23 5.21
CA GLY A 98 -5.50 11.46 3.96
C GLY A 98 -4.88 10.08 4.14
N ASN A 99 -4.42 9.51 3.03
CA ASN A 99 -3.60 8.31 2.97
C ASN A 99 -2.36 8.61 2.12
N PHE A 100 -1.19 8.09 2.50
CA PHE A 100 -0.03 8.05 1.61
C PHE A 100 0.70 6.71 1.74
N THR A 101 1.36 6.32 0.66
CA THR A 101 2.38 5.27 0.65
C THR A 101 3.67 5.82 0.07
N CYS A 102 4.81 5.47 0.66
CA CYS A 102 6.10 5.83 0.09
C CYS A 102 7.17 4.81 0.45
N GLY A 103 8.28 4.82 -0.28
CA GLY A 103 9.40 3.94 0.04
C GLY A 103 10.38 3.75 -1.10
N LYS A 104 11.42 2.97 -0.81
CA LYS A 104 12.39 2.48 -1.80
C LYS A 104 12.28 0.98 -1.98
N GLY A 105 12.72 0.49 -3.13
CA GLY A 105 12.81 -0.92 -3.45
C GLY A 105 13.39 -1.16 -4.83
N TYR A 106 12.79 -2.10 -5.55
CA TYR A 106 13.29 -2.59 -6.83
C TYR A 106 12.24 -2.43 -7.93
N SER A 107 12.69 -2.22 -9.16
CA SER A 107 11.81 -1.96 -10.31
C SER A 107 11.04 -3.19 -10.80
N ALA A 108 11.46 -4.39 -10.39
CA ALA A 108 10.78 -5.65 -10.63
C ALA A 108 10.83 -6.47 -9.34
N GLY A 109 9.70 -6.95 -8.85
CA GLY A 109 9.64 -7.91 -7.76
C GLY A 109 10.11 -9.29 -8.19
N SER A 110 10.45 -10.12 -7.19
CA SER A 110 10.79 -11.52 -7.38
C SER A 110 10.33 -12.30 -6.15
N PRO A 111 9.82 -13.54 -6.31
CA PRO A 111 9.51 -14.39 -5.18
C PRO A 111 10.76 -14.78 -4.40
N SER A 112 11.96 -14.70 -5.00
CA SER A 112 13.23 -15.07 -4.36
C SER A 112 13.88 -13.96 -3.54
N TYR A 113 13.26 -12.79 -3.41
CA TYR A 113 13.90 -11.67 -2.73
C TYR A 113 14.17 -11.94 -1.26
N LYS A 114 15.39 -11.57 -0.85
CA LYS A 114 15.83 -11.52 0.53
C LYS A 114 16.25 -10.09 0.84
N ILE A 115 15.37 -9.36 1.50
CA ILE A 115 15.53 -7.92 1.69
C ILE A 115 16.10 -7.67 3.07
N GLY A 116 17.32 -7.17 3.15
CA GLY A 116 17.87 -6.61 4.38
C GLY A 116 17.33 -5.22 4.60
N TYR A 117 17.00 -4.88 5.85
CA TYR A 117 16.58 -3.52 6.19
C TYR A 117 17.01 -3.11 7.60
N ASN A 118 17.15 -1.81 7.80
CA ASN A 118 17.28 -1.19 9.12
C ASN A 118 16.23 -0.09 9.21
N LEU A 119 15.27 -0.26 10.12
CA LEU A 119 14.27 0.74 10.46
C LEU A 119 14.83 1.63 11.58
N GLY A 120 15.60 2.64 11.21
CA GLY A 120 16.31 3.50 12.17
C GLY A 120 15.35 4.32 13.05
N THR A 121 14.22 4.76 12.48
CA THR A 121 13.18 5.48 13.22
C THR A 121 11.82 5.07 12.70
N TYR A 122 10.86 4.89 13.63
CA TYR A 122 9.47 4.67 13.30
C TYR A 122 8.57 5.36 14.33
N SER A 123 7.79 6.32 13.86
CA SER A 123 6.69 6.94 14.58
C SER A 123 5.55 7.18 13.59
N ASN A 124 4.36 6.70 13.93
CA ASN A 124 3.16 6.87 13.11
C ASN A 124 1.95 6.95 14.04
N SER A 125 1.33 8.13 14.15
CA SER A 125 0.14 8.33 14.99
C SER A 125 -1.17 7.92 14.31
N GLY A 126 -1.14 7.64 13.01
CA GLY A 126 -2.29 7.20 12.23
C GLY A 126 -2.43 5.68 12.19
N GLY A 127 -3.25 5.22 11.25
CA GLY A 127 -3.16 3.85 10.77
C GLY A 127 -1.99 3.66 9.81
N GLY A 128 -1.95 2.50 9.14
CA GLY A 128 -0.92 2.18 8.16
C GLY A 128 0.23 1.34 8.73
N THR A 129 1.08 0.87 7.82
CA THR A 129 2.11 -0.13 8.09
C THR A 129 3.50 0.29 7.60
N PHE A 130 4.50 -0.40 8.12
CA PHE A 130 5.82 -0.48 7.53
C PHE A 130 6.16 -1.95 7.24
N GLY A 131 6.69 -2.22 6.06
CA GLY A 131 6.99 -3.58 5.63
C GLY A 131 7.28 -3.75 4.14
N TRP A 132 7.46 -4.99 3.68
CA TRP A 132 7.63 -5.27 2.25
C TRP A 132 6.28 -5.27 1.53
N TYR A 133 6.18 -4.53 0.44
CA TYR A 133 4.93 -4.27 -0.26
C TYR A 133 5.10 -4.35 -1.77
N GLY A 134 4.07 -4.81 -2.44
CA GLY A 134 3.97 -4.71 -3.89
C GLY A 134 2.69 -5.33 -4.41
N TRP A 135 2.69 -5.54 -5.71
CA TRP A 135 1.56 -6.12 -6.42
C TRP A 135 1.99 -7.32 -7.26
N SER A 136 1.03 -8.15 -7.62
CA SER A 136 1.18 -9.09 -8.73
C SER A 136 0.07 -8.92 -9.74
N ARG A 137 0.31 -9.36 -10.99
CA ARG A 137 -0.69 -9.41 -12.06
C ARG A 137 -1.03 -10.84 -12.44
N ASN A 138 -2.28 -11.09 -12.83
CA ASN A 138 -2.73 -12.40 -13.33
C ASN A 138 -2.34 -13.58 -12.40
N PRO A 139 -2.92 -13.67 -11.18
CA PRO A 139 -4.00 -12.85 -10.62
C PRO A 139 -3.55 -11.51 -10.01
N TYR A 140 -4.48 -10.56 -9.84
CA TYR A 140 -4.20 -9.30 -9.15
C TYR A 140 -4.19 -9.49 -7.64
N TYR A 141 -3.01 -9.33 -7.05
CA TYR A 141 -2.85 -9.23 -5.61
C TYR A 141 -2.14 -7.94 -5.25
N GLU A 142 -2.57 -7.34 -4.14
CA GLU A 142 -1.77 -6.40 -3.36
C GLU A 142 -1.26 -7.14 -2.13
N TYR A 143 0.06 -7.26 -1.99
CA TYR A 143 0.66 -8.09 -0.94
C TYR A 143 1.46 -7.25 0.05
N TYR A 144 1.46 -7.71 1.30
CA TYR A 144 2.17 -7.05 2.39
C TYR A 144 2.87 -8.08 3.28
N VAL A 145 4.13 -7.81 3.62
CA VAL A 145 4.82 -8.38 4.78
C VAL A 145 4.98 -7.27 5.81
N ASN A 146 4.03 -7.17 6.74
CA ASN A 146 3.95 -6.10 7.73
C ASN A 146 4.88 -6.39 8.91
N GLU A 147 5.88 -5.53 9.08
CA GLU A 147 6.89 -5.64 10.13
C GLU A 147 6.51 -4.83 11.37
N THR A 148 5.86 -3.67 11.17
CA THR A 148 5.24 -2.86 12.22
C THR A 148 4.10 -2.02 11.65
N TRP A 149 3.36 -1.32 12.51
CA TRP A 149 2.21 -0.51 12.13
C TRP A 149 1.91 0.56 13.16
N GLY A 150 1.07 1.52 12.79
CA GLY A 150 0.65 2.62 13.65
C GLY A 150 -0.31 2.19 14.76
N ALA A 151 -1.34 3.00 14.98
CA ALA A 151 -2.31 2.86 16.07
C ALA A 151 -3.21 1.62 15.95
N VAL A 152 -3.44 1.14 14.72
CA VAL A 152 -4.35 0.02 14.43
C VAL A 152 -3.67 -1.06 13.62
N SER A 153 -4.11 -2.31 13.79
CA SER A 153 -3.62 -3.42 12.98
C SER A 153 -3.83 -3.15 11.48
N PRO A 154 -2.86 -3.45 10.61
CA PRO A 154 -2.92 -3.07 9.19
C PRO A 154 -3.76 -4.02 8.34
N HIS A 155 -4.25 -5.12 8.91
CA HIS A 155 -4.98 -6.16 8.19
C HIS A 155 -6.43 -6.26 8.66
N THR A 156 -7.33 -6.61 7.73
CA THR A 156 -8.70 -7.05 8.01
C THR A 156 -9.04 -8.25 7.13
N GLY A 157 -10.16 -8.92 7.41
CA GLY A 157 -10.63 -10.05 6.62
C GLY A 157 -10.40 -11.39 7.31
N THR A 158 -10.14 -12.42 6.50
CA THR A 158 -10.06 -13.82 6.96
C THR A 158 -8.65 -14.15 7.44
N TYR A 159 -8.54 -14.65 8.68
CA TYR A 159 -7.32 -15.24 9.21
C TYR A 159 -7.11 -16.64 8.63
N LEU A 160 -5.88 -16.94 8.19
CA LEU A 160 -5.51 -18.20 7.53
C LEU A 160 -4.52 -19.04 8.32
N GLY A 161 -4.10 -18.58 9.50
CA GLY A 161 -3.13 -19.26 10.35
C GLY A 161 -1.84 -18.47 10.53
N THR A 162 -0.89 -19.10 11.22
CA THR A 162 0.41 -18.52 11.56
C THR A 162 1.56 -19.37 11.04
N PHE A 163 2.73 -18.77 10.87
CA PHE A 163 3.99 -19.45 10.54
C PHE A 163 5.19 -18.62 10.99
N GLU A 164 6.35 -19.25 11.10
CA GLU A 164 7.60 -18.59 11.46
C GLU A 164 8.43 -18.28 10.20
N SER A 165 9.01 -17.08 10.15
CA SER A 165 10.04 -16.69 9.17
C SER A 165 11.02 -15.75 9.84
N ASP A 166 12.31 -15.84 9.51
CA ASP A 166 13.32 -14.87 9.94
C ASP A 166 13.34 -14.63 11.48
N GLY A 167 13.04 -15.69 12.25
CA GLY A 167 13.00 -15.64 13.72
C GLY A 167 11.77 -14.97 14.34
N ALA A 168 10.70 -14.74 13.56
CA ALA A 168 9.45 -14.16 14.05
C ALA A 168 8.22 -14.90 13.51
N GLY A 169 7.18 -14.94 14.34
CA GLY A 169 5.86 -15.43 13.93
C GLY A 169 5.11 -14.41 13.09
N TYR A 170 4.39 -14.88 12.09
CA TYR A 170 3.56 -14.08 11.18
C TYR A 170 2.16 -14.67 11.05
N ASN A 171 1.16 -13.84 11.36
CA ASN A 171 -0.23 -14.15 11.09
C ASN A 171 -0.55 -13.85 9.62
N VAL A 172 -1.19 -14.81 8.94
CA VAL A 172 -1.59 -14.68 7.54
C VAL A 172 -3.06 -14.26 7.46
N TRP A 173 -3.34 -13.22 6.67
CA TRP A 173 -4.69 -12.70 6.45
C TRP A 173 -4.95 -12.46 4.97
N THR A 174 -6.22 -12.50 4.57
CA THR A 174 -6.63 -12.10 3.21
C THR A 174 -8.02 -11.47 3.19
N ARG A 175 -8.26 -10.62 2.18
CA ARG A 175 -9.59 -10.12 1.84
C ARG A 175 -9.71 -9.85 0.34
N TRP A 176 -10.93 -9.91 -0.18
CA TRP A 176 -11.24 -9.42 -1.52
C TRP A 176 -11.53 -7.93 -1.48
N MET A 177 -11.04 -7.18 -2.47
CA MET A 177 -11.26 -5.76 -2.63
C MET A 177 -12.02 -5.51 -3.92
N THR A 178 -13.06 -4.67 -3.88
CA THR A 178 -13.83 -4.24 -5.06
C THR A 178 -13.25 -3.00 -5.74
N GLY A 179 -12.17 -2.44 -5.21
CA GLY A 179 -11.52 -1.23 -5.74
C GLY A 179 -10.71 -1.48 -7.01
N LYS A 180 -10.04 -0.42 -7.47
CA LYS A 180 -9.17 -0.47 -8.64
C LYS A 180 -7.89 -1.26 -8.34
N ASN A 181 -7.58 -2.21 -9.22
CA ASN A 181 -6.28 -2.88 -9.22
C ASN A 181 -5.22 -2.01 -9.90
N ILE A 182 -3.97 -2.47 -9.89
CA ILE A 182 -2.82 -1.72 -10.39
C ILE A 182 -2.90 -1.32 -11.89
N ASP A 183 -3.72 -2.01 -12.68
CA ASP A 183 -3.90 -1.70 -14.11
C ASP A 183 -5.18 -0.88 -14.39
N GLY A 184 -5.90 -0.49 -13.33
CA GLY A 184 -7.13 0.30 -13.36
C GLY A 184 -8.41 -0.52 -13.58
N GLY A 185 -8.30 -1.86 -13.60
CA GLY A 185 -9.46 -2.75 -13.61
C GLY A 185 -10.09 -2.88 -12.23
N ASP A 186 -11.29 -3.45 -12.16
CA ASP A 186 -11.98 -3.67 -10.89
C ASP A 186 -11.61 -5.00 -10.26
N GLY A 187 -11.46 -5.00 -8.94
CA GLY A 187 -11.26 -6.22 -8.18
C GLY A 187 -9.79 -6.63 -8.06
N PHE A 188 -9.40 -6.94 -6.83
CA PHE A 188 -8.13 -7.58 -6.52
C PHE A 188 -8.19 -8.23 -5.14
N ARG A 189 -7.22 -9.08 -4.82
CA ARG A 189 -7.09 -9.68 -3.50
C ARG A 189 -5.98 -9.00 -2.72
N GLN A 190 -6.22 -8.70 -1.45
CA GLN A 190 -5.14 -8.37 -0.52
C GLN A 190 -4.72 -9.63 0.24
N ILE A 191 -3.40 -9.78 0.42
CA ILE A 191 -2.83 -10.82 1.26
C ILE A 191 -1.72 -10.26 2.14
N TYR A 192 -1.71 -10.67 3.40
CA TYR A 192 -0.83 -10.15 4.42
C TYR A 192 -0.10 -11.30 5.10
N SER A 193 1.18 -11.13 5.35
CA SER A 193 1.88 -11.72 6.48
C SER A 193 2.17 -10.59 7.47
N SER A 194 1.60 -10.62 8.67
CA SER A 194 1.83 -9.58 9.66
C SER A 194 2.51 -10.17 10.88
N ARG A 195 3.63 -9.59 11.32
CA ARG A 195 4.33 -10.07 12.51
C ARG A 195 3.36 -10.17 13.69
N VAL A 196 3.51 -11.21 14.51
CA VAL A 196 2.76 -11.35 15.77
C VAL A 196 3.19 -10.25 16.75
N ASN A 197 4.48 -9.95 16.80
CA ASN A 197 5.06 -8.86 17.59
C ASN A 197 5.72 -7.84 16.65
N LYS A 198 5.40 -6.55 16.82
CA LYS A 198 6.00 -5.46 16.03
C LYS A 198 7.52 -5.49 16.11
N VAL A 199 8.19 -5.23 14.99
CA VAL A 199 9.65 -5.17 14.93
C VAL A 199 10.21 -4.01 15.77
N SER A 200 11.40 -4.22 16.36
CA SER A 200 12.22 -3.19 17.00
C SER A 200 12.92 -2.29 15.97
N THR A 201 13.07 -1.01 16.29
CA THR A 201 13.84 -0.06 15.49
C THR A 201 15.35 -0.14 15.80
N GLY A 202 16.17 0.45 14.94
CA GLY A 202 17.62 0.60 15.13
C GLY A 202 18.46 -0.66 14.91
N GLN A 203 17.83 -1.79 14.56
CA GLN A 203 18.50 -3.07 14.32
C GLN A 203 18.36 -3.50 12.85
N ASN A 204 19.32 -4.31 12.41
CA ASN A 204 19.26 -4.94 11.09
C ASN A 204 18.32 -6.13 11.15
N HIS A 205 17.39 -6.17 10.22
CA HIS A 205 16.41 -7.22 10.04
C HIS A 205 16.46 -7.73 8.60
N VAL A 206 15.81 -8.87 8.35
CA VAL A 206 15.69 -9.44 7.02
C VAL A 206 14.26 -9.93 6.80
N ILE A 207 13.77 -9.74 5.58
CA ILE A 207 12.54 -10.34 5.08
C ILE A 207 12.95 -11.34 3.99
N THR A 208 12.83 -12.63 4.29
CA THR A 208 12.98 -13.69 3.28
C THR A 208 11.65 -13.86 2.56
N PHE A 209 11.41 -13.07 1.51
CA PHE A 209 10.12 -13.00 0.82
C PHE A 209 9.66 -14.36 0.27
N ALA A 210 10.60 -15.22 -0.10
CA ALA A 210 10.30 -16.59 -0.53
C ALA A 210 9.49 -17.38 0.51
N ASN A 211 9.75 -17.19 1.81
CA ASN A 211 9.01 -17.87 2.87
C ASN A 211 7.55 -17.43 2.89
N HIS A 212 7.30 -16.12 2.78
CA HIS A 212 5.97 -15.53 2.72
C HIS A 212 5.22 -15.96 1.46
N TYR A 213 5.86 -15.83 0.30
CA TYR A 213 5.33 -16.26 -0.99
C TYR A 213 4.91 -17.74 -0.97
N ASN A 214 5.81 -18.62 -0.49
CA ASN A 214 5.54 -20.06 -0.43
C ASN A 214 4.44 -20.39 0.58
N LYS A 215 4.39 -19.69 1.72
CA LYS A 215 3.31 -19.88 2.70
C LYS A 215 1.96 -19.48 2.12
N TRP A 216 1.87 -18.33 1.45
CA TRP A 216 0.65 -17.89 0.79
C TRP A 216 0.22 -18.88 -0.31
N SER A 217 1.17 -19.35 -1.12
CA SER A 217 0.91 -20.37 -2.16
C SER A 217 0.37 -21.67 -1.55
N SER A 218 0.94 -22.15 -0.44
CA SER A 218 0.46 -23.36 0.26
C SER A 218 -0.97 -23.25 0.80
N LEU A 219 -1.46 -22.03 1.00
CA LEU A 219 -2.82 -21.72 1.45
C LEU A 219 -3.79 -21.49 0.27
N GLY A 220 -3.33 -21.70 -0.97
CA GLY A 220 -4.10 -21.48 -2.20
C GLY A 220 -4.03 -20.06 -2.76
N TYR A 221 -3.18 -19.20 -2.22
CA TYR A 221 -3.04 -17.80 -2.61
C TYR A 221 -1.69 -17.53 -3.28
N THR A 222 -1.50 -18.12 -4.46
CA THR A 222 -0.27 -17.93 -5.24
C THR A 222 -0.32 -16.58 -5.96
N LEU A 223 0.71 -15.75 -5.75
CA LEU A 223 0.83 -14.48 -6.47
C LEU A 223 1.12 -14.74 -7.96
N GLY A 224 0.69 -13.81 -8.81
CA GLY A 224 0.94 -13.88 -10.25
C GLY A 224 2.31 -13.34 -10.64
N GLN A 225 2.35 -12.62 -11.75
CA GLN A 225 3.54 -11.97 -12.29
C GLN A 225 4.01 -10.85 -11.35
N LEU A 226 5.25 -10.96 -10.87
CA LEU A 226 5.89 -10.02 -9.95
C LEU A 226 6.85 -9.05 -10.64
N ASN A 227 6.94 -9.04 -11.98
CA ASN A 227 7.83 -8.17 -12.78
C ASN A 227 7.41 -6.68 -12.80
N ILE A 228 6.89 -6.20 -11.68
CA ILE A 228 6.50 -4.82 -11.39
C ILE A 228 7.17 -4.37 -10.09
N PRO A 229 7.23 -3.05 -9.82
CA PRO A 229 8.02 -2.61 -8.69
C PRO A 229 7.48 -3.14 -7.34
N ALA A 230 8.38 -3.26 -6.39
CA ALA A 230 8.08 -3.63 -5.01
C ALA A 230 8.98 -2.79 -4.10
N ILE A 231 8.44 -2.33 -2.97
CA ILE A 231 9.11 -1.39 -2.08
C ILE A 231 9.01 -1.84 -0.63
N MET A 232 9.98 -1.41 0.18
CA MET A 232 9.80 -1.31 1.62
C MET A 232 8.96 -0.07 1.86
N VAL A 233 7.68 -0.29 2.16
CA VAL A 233 6.67 0.77 2.25
C VAL A 233 6.65 1.39 3.64
N SER A 234 6.33 2.67 3.67
CA SER A 234 5.85 3.43 4.81
C SER A 234 4.50 4.00 4.43
N GLU A 235 3.48 3.57 5.15
CA GLU A 235 2.09 3.97 4.94
C GLU A 235 1.54 4.65 6.18
N THR A 236 0.77 5.72 5.98
CA THR A 236 -0.12 6.25 7.01
C THR A 236 -1.47 6.57 6.41
N TRP A 237 -2.50 6.47 7.23
CA TRP A 237 -3.80 7.03 6.92
C TRP A 237 -4.49 7.55 8.17
N GLY A 238 -5.40 8.50 7.99
CA GLY A 238 -6.24 9.05 9.04
C GLY A 238 -6.37 10.56 8.96
N SER A 239 -6.87 11.14 10.05
CA SER A 239 -7.03 12.58 10.20
C SER A 239 -6.03 13.12 11.22
N ASN A 240 -5.43 14.26 10.91
CA ASN A 240 -4.44 14.95 11.73
C ASN A 240 -3.30 14.04 12.22
N THR A 241 -2.78 13.19 11.34
CA THR A 241 -1.72 12.24 11.68
C THR A 241 -0.36 12.93 11.61
N ASN A 242 0.58 12.41 12.42
CA ASN A 242 1.94 12.89 12.52
C ASN A 242 2.88 11.69 12.59
N GLY A 243 4.09 11.84 12.08
CA GLY A 243 5.06 10.77 12.15
C GLY A 243 6.37 11.06 11.45
N ASN A 244 7.30 10.13 11.66
CA ASN A 244 8.62 10.14 11.07
C ASN A 244 9.10 8.70 10.92
N ILE A 245 9.49 8.32 9.70
CA ILE A 245 10.05 7.03 9.39
C ILE A 245 11.36 7.23 8.63
N ASN A 246 12.42 6.56 9.08
CA ASN A 246 13.69 6.48 8.37
C ASN A 246 14.08 5.01 8.23
N CYS A 247 14.29 4.57 6.99
CA CYS A 247 14.65 3.19 6.70
C CYS A 247 15.74 3.12 5.65
N THR A 248 16.68 2.19 5.83
CA THR A 248 17.64 1.80 4.81
C THR A 248 17.39 0.35 4.41
N ILE A 249 17.34 0.08 3.11
CA ILE A 249 17.23 -1.28 2.56
C ILE A 249 18.46 -1.67 1.74
N TRP A 250 18.67 -2.98 1.59
CA TRP A 250 19.65 -3.56 0.70
C TRP A 250 19.22 -4.98 0.28
N MET A 251 19.81 -5.50 -0.79
CA MET A 251 19.64 -6.91 -1.15
C MET A 251 20.64 -7.75 -0.34
N GLN A 252 20.18 -8.85 0.26
CA GLN A 252 21.06 -9.85 0.87
C GLN A 252 21.48 -10.92 -0.12
#